data_AF-A0A3P7JXF7-F1
#
_entry.id   AF-A0A3P7JXF7-F1
#
_cell.length_a   1.000
_cell.length_b   1.000
_cell.length_c   1.000
_cell.angle_alpha   90.00
_cell.angle_beta   90.00
_cell.angle_gamma   90.00
#
_symmetry.space_group_name_H-M   'P 1'
#
loop_
_entity.id
_entity.type
_entity.pdbx_description
1 polymer ?
#
loop_
_entity_poly.entity_id
_entity_poly.type
_entity_poly.pdbx_seq_one_letter_code
_entity_poly.pdbx_strand_id
1 'polypeptide(L)'
;MNRTLLQGVRVIELAGLAPVPHCGMVLADFGANVTLIEKPEQDGMGMEQRLANRKNIQGLDLKKPEDRAKLKQLCKESDVLLDPYRPGVLEKMGLDPLDLLEVCYLEIQSLWKDV
;
A
#
# COMPACT_ATOMS: atom_id res chain seq x y z
N MET A 1 -25.60 -7.71 13.60
CA MET A 1 -24.66 -7.60 12.47
C MET A 1 -23.55 -6.65 12.90
N ASN A 2 -22.38 -7.16 13.31
CA ASN A 2 -21.22 -6.30 13.59
C ASN A 2 -20.57 -5.92 12.25
N ARG A 3 -21.03 -4.82 11.64
CA ARG A 3 -20.29 -4.17 10.55
C ARG A 3 -19.26 -3.24 11.19
N THR A 4 -17.98 -3.50 10.93
CA THR A 4 -16.91 -2.58 11.33
C THR A 4 -16.86 -1.40 10.35
N LEU A 5 -16.30 -0.26 10.76
CA LEU A 5 -16.37 1.01 10.00
C LEU A 5 -15.77 0.92 8.60
N LEU A 6 -14.74 0.09 8.40
CA LEU A 6 -14.04 -0.08 7.12
C LEU A 6 -14.25 -1.46 6.50
N GLN A 7 -15.32 -2.17 6.88
CA GLN A 7 -15.60 -3.48 6.30
C GLN A 7 -15.76 -3.38 4.77
N GLY A 8 -14.97 -4.18 4.05
CA GLY A 8 -14.97 -4.22 2.58
C GLY A 8 -13.96 -3.30 1.90
N VAL A 9 -13.32 -2.39 2.65
CA VAL A 9 -12.22 -1.56 2.13
C VAL A 9 -10.97 -2.42 1.98
N ARG A 10 -10.33 -2.36 0.80
CA ARG A 10 -9.11 -3.09 0.45
C ARG A 10 -7.93 -2.12 0.41
N VAL A 11 -6.88 -2.42 1.16
CA VAL A 11 -5.71 -1.56 1.30
C VAL A 11 -4.46 -2.34 0.91
N ILE A 12 -3.65 -1.76 0.03
CA ILE A 12 -2.29 -2.23 -0.25
C ILE A 12 -1.32 -1.34 0.54
N GLU A 13 -0.46 -1.96 1.35
CA GLU A 13 0.58 -1.27 2.11
C GLU A 13 1.95 -1.71 1.61
N LEU A 14 2.80 -0.77 1.22
CA LEU A 14 4.21 -1.06 0.92
C LEU A 14 5.03 -0.99 2.20
N ALA A 15 5.94 -1.95 2.40
CA ALA A 15 6.78 -1.99 3.59
C ALA A 15 7.62 -0.71 3.75
N GLY A 16 7.62 -0.15 4.97
CA GLY A 16 8.38 1.06 5.31
C GLY A 16 8.45 1.29 6.82
N LEU A 17 8.96 2.45 7.24
CA LEU A 17 9.12 2.75 8.67
C LEU A 17 7.80 3.20 9.33
N ALA A 18 7.82 3.20 10.67
CA ALA A 18 6.68 3.22 11.58
C ALA A 18 5.44 4.06 11.22
N PRO A 19 5.52 5.29 10.65
CA PRO A 19 4.31 6.08 10.37
C PRO A 19 3.29 5.38 9.46
N VAL A 20 3.74 4.69 8.40
CA VAL A 20 2.85 4.02 7.45
C VAL A 20 2.33 2.69 7.97
N PRO A 21 3.16 1.76 8.49
CA PRO A 21 2.66 0.54 9.10
C PRO A 21 1.72 0.79 10.28
N HIS A 22 1.90 1.87 11.03
CA HIS A 22 0.94 2.27 12.06
C HIS A 22 -0.41 2.66 11.46
N CYS A 23 -0.43 3.42 10.35
CA CYS A 23 -1.66 3.73 9.63
C CYS A 23 -2.39 2.46 9.18
N GLY A 24 -1.70 1.53 8.53
CA GLY A 24 -2.32 0.27 8.09
C GLY A 24 -2.82 -0.59 9.24
N MET A 25 -2.13 -0.59 10.39
CA MET A 25 -2.62 -1.29 11.60
C MET A 25 -3.95 -0.70 12.07
N VAL A 26 -4.04 0.64 12.14
CA VAL A 26 -5.28 1.33 12.51
C VAL A 26 -6.40 1.00 11.52
N LEU A 27 -6.15 1.02 10.20
CA LEU A 27 -7.15 0.65 9.19
C LEU A 27 -7.62 -0.80 9.35
N ALA A 28 -6.71 -1.74 9.62
CA ALA A 28 -7.03 -3.14 9.89
C ALA A 28 -7.86 -3.30 11.17
N ASP A 29 -7.58 -2.51 12.23
CA ASP A 29 -8.35 -2.52 13.47
C ASP A 29 -9.80 -2.04 13.28
N PHE A 30 -10.02 -1.10 12.35
CA PHE A 30 -11.36 -0.69 11.92
C PHE A 30 -12.00 -1.63 10.88
N GLY A 31 -11.32 -2.73 10.54
CA GLY A 31 -11.82 -3.85 9.74
C GLY A 31 -11.63 -3.72 8.24
N ALA A 32 -10.69 -2.88 7.79
CA ALA A 32 -10.21 -2.93 6.41
C ALA A 32 -9.41 -4.21 6.16
N ASN A 33 -9.45 -4.72 4.93
CA ASN A 33 -8.57 -5.80 4.48
C ASN A 33 -7.25 -5.17 4.01
N VAL A 34 -6.22 -5.25 4.87
CA VAL A 34 -4.91 -4.67 4.60
C VAL A 34 -3.93 -5.76 4.18
N THR A 35 -3.33 -5.62 3.00
CA THR A 35 -2.27 -6.48 2.49
C THR A 35 -0.94 -5.72 2.51
N LEU A 36 -0.04 -6.13 3.40
CA LEU A 36 1.34 -5.67 3.47
C LEU A 36 2.19 -6.38 2.41
N ILE A 37 2.77 -5.58 1.52
CA ILE A 37 3.74 -5.99 0.52
C ILE A 37 5.13 -5.76 1.09
N GLU A 38 5.82 -6.85 1.37
CA GLU A 38 7.21 -6.81 1.80
C GLU A 38 8.07 -7.74 0.95
N LYS A 39 9.38 -7.48 0.94
CA LYS A 39 10.30 -8.38 0.28
C LYS A 39 10.36 -9.68 1.08
N PRO A 40 10.27 -10.87 0.45
CA PRO A 40 10.51 -12.13 1.14
C PRO A 40 11.86 -12.07 1.85
N GLU A 41 11.87 -12.22 3.17
CA GLU A 41 13.09 -12.20 3.96
C GLU A 41 14.03 -13.34 3.54
N GLN A 42 15.33 -13.05 3.49
CA GLN A 42 16.36 -14.10 3.46
C GLN A 42 16.86 -14.44 4.88
N ASP A 43 16.72 -13.53 5.86
CA ASP A 43 17.48 -13.57 7.13
C ASP A 43 16.69 -13.24 8.43
N GLY A 44 15.35 -13.35 8.46
CA GLY A 44 14.60 -13.31 9.72
C GLY A 44 14.41 -11.94 10.38
N MET A 45 14.77 -10.84 9.69
CA MET A 45 14.53 -9.46 10.14
C MET A 45 13.26 -8.89 9.49
N GLY A 46 12.12 -9.45 9.88
CA GLY A 46 10.82 -8.91 9.49
C GLY A 46 10.55 -7.56 10.12
N MET A 47 9.68 -6.80 9.44
CA MET A 47 9.01 -5.65 10.04
C MET A 47 8.61 -5.99 11.47
N GLU A 48 8.73 -5.05 12.42
CA GLU A 48 8.29 -5.26 13.81
C GLU A 48 6.93 -5.98 13.80
N GLN A 49 6.92 -7.26 14.15
CA GLN A 49 5.75 -8.14 14.00
C GLN A 49 4.49 -7.56 14.67
N ARG A 50 4.70 -6.64 15.63
CA ARG A 50 3.69 -5.86 16.32
C ARG A 50 2.82 -4.99 15.39
N LEU A 51 3.39 -4.42 14.32
CA LEU A 51 2.68 -3.55 13.37
C LEU A 51 2.07 -4.31 12.18
N ALA A 52 2.37 -5.61 12.05
CA ALA A 52 1.78 -6.49 11.03
C ALA A 52 0.51 -7.21 11.53
N ASN A 53 0.14 -7.05 12.80
CA ASN A 53 -1.05 -7.65 13.37
C ASN A 53 -2.31 -7.31 12.54
N ARG A 54 -3.13 -8.33 12.25
CA ARG A 54 -4.37 -8.25 11.45
C ARG A 54 -4.20 -7.84 9.99
N LYS A 55 -2.97 -7.79 9.47
CA LYS A 55 -2.70 -7.62 8.04
C LYS A 55 -2.41 -8.98 7.40
N ASN A 56 -2.74 -9.09 6.12
CA ASN A 56 -2.23 -10.16 5.27
C ASN A 56 -0.85 -9.78 4.78
N ILE A 57 0.11 -10.70 4.81
CA ILE A 57 1.47 -10.46 4.34
C ILE A 57 1.65 -11.16 3.00
N GLN A 58 2.16 -10.42 2.00
CA GLN A 58 2.49 -10.97 0.70
C GLN A 58 3.91 -10.59 0.30
N GLY A 59 4.73 -11.62 0.10
CA GLY A 59 6.12 -11.46 -0.32
C GLY A 59 6.25 -11.15 -1.80
N LEU A 60 6.66 -9.92 -2.15
CA LEU A 60 6.98 -9.50 -3.53
C LEU A 60 8.35 -8.81 -3.58
N ASP A 61 9.22 -9.22 -4.51
CA ASP A 61 10.49 -8.53 -4.77
C ASP A 61 10.27 -7.48 -5.86
N LEU A 62 10.03 -6.23 -5.46
CA LEU A 62 9.71 -5.14 -6.39
C LEU A 62 10.87 -4.73 -7.31
N LYS A 63 12.06 -5.34 -7.19
CA LYS A 63 13.11 -5.26 -8.22
C LYS A 63 12.78 -6.06 -9.47
N LYS A 64 11.91 -7.07 -9.34
CA LYS A 64 11.51 -7.97 -10.42
C LYS A 64 10.33 -7.38 -11.20
N PRO A 65 10.40 -7.26 -12.53
CA PRO A 65 9.29 -6.78 -13.36
C PRO A 65 7.98 -7.55 -13.14
N GLU A 66 8.05 -8.87 -12.97
CA GLU A 66 6.91 -9.75 -12.74
C GLU A 66 6.19 -9.46 -11.42
N ASP A 67 6.92 -9.15 -10.35
CA ASP A 67 6.34 -8.83 -9.05
C ASP A 67 5.77 -7.41 -9.03
N ARG A 68 6.37 -6.47 -9.77
CA ARG A 68 5.76 -5.17 -10.02
C ARG A 68 4.45 -5.30 -10.80
N ALA A 69 4.38 -6.17 -11.79
CA ALA A 69 3.15 -6.42 -12.54
C ALA A 69 2.05 -7.01 -11.63
N LYS A 70 2.39 -7.94 -10.73
CA LYS A 70 1.46 -8.45 -9.71
C LYS A 70 0.97 -7.33 -8.77
N LEU A 71 1.88 -6.49 -8.26
CA LEU A 71 1.51 -5.35 -7.44
C LEU A 71 0.53 -4.43 -8.17
N LYS A 72 0.78 -4.11 -9.44
CA LYS A 72 -0.13 -3.30 -10.27
C LYS A 72 -1.54 -3.91 -10.35
N GLN A 73 -1.65 -5.24 -10.50
CA GLN A 73 -2.96 -5.92 -10.48
C GLN A 73 -3.65 -5.82 -9.12
N LEU A 74 -2.90 -6.02 -8.03
CA LEU A 74 -3.44 -5.86 -6.68
C LEU A 74 -3.93 -4.42 -6.43
N CYS A 75 -3.20 -3.42 -6.92
CA CYS A 75 -3.58 -2.02 -6.78
C CYS A 75 -4.88 -1.67 -7.54
N LYS A 76 -5.11 -2.23 -8.73
CA LYS A 76 -6.38 -2.08 -9.49
C LYS A 76 -7.59 -2.61 -8.71
N GLU A 77 -7.34 -3.57 -7.83
CA GLU A 77 -8.34 -4.17 -6.95
C GLU A 77 -8.29 -3.58 -5.54
N SER A 78 -7.70 -2.41 -5.33
CA SER A 78 -7.61 -1.79 -4.00
C SER A 78 -8.23 -0.41 -3.99
N ASP A 79 -8.70 0.00 -2.81
CA ASP A 79 -9.28 1.32 -2.60
C ASP A 79 -8.24 2.32 -2.09
N VAL A 80 -7.18 1.82 -1.46
CA VAL A 80 -6.12 2.63 -0.83
C VAL A 80 -4.76 2.00 -1.09
N LEU A 81 -3.77 2.82 -1.47
CA LEU A 81 -2.36 2.47 -1.49
C LEU A 81 -1.64 3.30 -0.41
N LEU A 82 -0.92 2.62 0.49
CA LEU A 82 -0.02 3.26 1.45
C LEU A 82 1.43 3.13 0.96
N ASP A 83 1.99 4.24 0.51
CA ASP A 83 3.39 4.37 0.08
C ASP A 83 4.22 5.12 1.15
N PRO A 84 5.22 4.48 1.77
CA PRO A 84 6.11 5.11 2.74
C PRO A 84 7.31 5.85 2.12
N TYR A 85 7.48 5.79 0.80
CA TYR A 85 8.66 6.32 0.14
C TYR A 85 8.60 7.84 -0.04
N ARG A 86 9.77 8.43 -0.27
CA ARG A 86 9.88 9.84 -0.62
C ARG A 86 9.32 10.07 -2.04
N PRO A 87 8.85 11.28 -2.35
CA PRO A 87 8.43 11.63 -3.72
C PRO A 87 9.50 11.25 -4.76
N GLY A 88 9.08 10.64 -5.87
CA GLY A 88 9.98 10.23 -6.95
C GLY A 88 10.59 8.83 -6.79
N VAL A 89 10.43 8.15 -5.65
CA VAL A 89 10.99 6.79 -5.46
C VAL A 89 10.14 5.74 -6.16
N LEU A 90 8.82 5.82 -6.04
CA LEU A 90 7.90 4.82 -6.61
C LEU A 90 7.95 4.84 -8.15
N GLU A 91 8.08 6.03 -8.73
CA GLU A 91 8.29 6.27 -10.16
C GLU A 91 9.61 5.66 -10.65
N LYS A 92 10.72 5.86 -9.91
CA LYS A 92 12.01 5.21 -10.20
C LYS A 92 11.94 3.69 -10.11
N MET A 93 11.02 3.15 -9.32
CA MET A 93 10.74 1.72 -9.23
C MET A 93 9.81 1.24 -10.36
N GLY A 94 9.36 2.10 -11.27
CA GLY A 94 8.42 1.76 -12.36
C GLY A 94 7.00 1.50 -11.88
N LEU A 95 6.66 2.06 -10.72
CA LEU A 95 5.39 1.95 -10.01
C LEU A 95 4.78 3.36 -9.91
N ASP A 96 4.63 4.06 -11.03
CA ASP A 96 4.10 5.43 -11.03
C ASP A 96 2.75 5.48 -10.27
N PRO A 97 2.58 6.38 -9.29
CA PRO A 97 1.32 6.49 -8.56
C PRO A 97 0.08 6.68 -9.45
N LEU A 98 0.22 7.40 -10.58
CA LEU A 98 -0.87 7.61 -11.52
C LEU A 98 -1.24 6.32 -12.26
N ASP A 99 -0.25 5.49 -12.60
CA ASP A 99 -0.48 4.16 -13.19
C ASP A 99 -1.17 3.22 -12.20
N LEU A 100 -0.82 3.33 -10.91
CA LEU A 100 -1.34 2.45 -9.86
C LEU A 100 -2.75 2.80 -9.44
N LEU A 101 -3.09 4.09 -9.44
CA LEU A 101 -4.38 4.55 -8.97
C LEU A 101 -5.48 4.34 -10.01
N GLU A 102 -5.16 4.25 -11.32
CA GLU A 102 -6.12 4.16 -12.43
C GLU A 102 -7.42 4.95 -12.14
N VAL A 103 -7.27 6.12 -11.50
CA VAL A 103 -8.38 6.98 -11.10
C VAL A 103 -8.79 7.71 -12.36
N CYS A 104 -10.07 7.59 -12.73
CA CYS A 104 -10.74 8.51 -13.65
C CYS A 104 -10.30 9.93 -13.32
N TYR A 105 -9.45 10.50 -14.17
CA TYR A 105 -8.90 11.84 -14.06
C TYR A 105 -10.07 12.84 -14.19
N LEU A 106 -10.78 13.11 -13.10
CA LEU A 106 -11.53 14.35 -12.98
C LEU A 106 -10.51 15.40 -12.54
N GLU A 107 -10.23 16.35 -13.43
CA GLU A 107 -9.23 17.41 -13.28
C GLU A 107 -9.33 18.12 -11.91
N ILE A 108 -8.43 17.78 -10.98
CA ILE A 108 -8.13 18.60 -9.79
C ILE A 108 -6.77 19.25 -10.01
N GLN A 109 -6.60 19.92 -11.16
CA GLN A 109 -5.39 20.68 -11.50
C GLN A 109 -5.39 22.10 -10.90
N SER A 110 -6.46 22.56 -10.25
CA SER A 110 -6.55 23.95 -9.75
C SER A 110 -6.24 24.16 -8.26
N LEU A 111 -6.13 23.10 -7.44
CA LEU A 111 -6.03 23.27 -5.98
C LEU A 111 -4.61 23.22 -5.39
N TRP A 112 -3.58 22.98 -6.20
CA TRP A 112 -2.19 22.85 -5.74
C TRP A 112 -1.22 23.91 -6.30
N LYS A 113 -1.72 24.95 -6.98
CA LYS A 113 -0.85 26.05 -7.46
C LYS A 113 -0.62 27.15 -6.42
N ASP A 114 -1.35 27.14 -5.32
CA ASP A 114 -1.41 28.27 -4.36
C ASP A 114 -0.99 27.91 -2.92
N VAL A 115 -0.17 26.87 -2.72
CA VAL A 115 0.51 26.60 -1.43
C VAL A 115 1.98 26.30 -1.61
#